data_AF-A0A6M0SFJ5-F1
#
_entry.id   AF-A0A6M0SFJ5-F1
#
_cell.length_a   1.000
_cell.length_b   1.000
_cell.length_c   1.000
_cell.angle_alpha   90.00
_cell.angle_beta   90.00
_cell.angle_gamma   90.00
#
_symmetry.space_group_name_H-M   'P 1'
#
loop_
_entity.id
_entity.type
_entity.pdbx_description
1 polymer ?
#
loop_
_entity_poly.entity_id
_entity_poly.type
_entity_poly.pdbx_seq_one_letter_code
_entity_poly.pdbx_strand_id
1 'polypeptide(L)'
;MWRCYAIKALAILGLSTFLVTGMQSSAVSGERSIFGESPPDIERYFGQYWTRLTLGHTEGELNVTYTYSPGKIRSFFNNAEDLRLSVGFINDQAVSVRIHQDGAGFNIPLERFEPSDHSMNIFDDVFESIFGYRPPVTSPVYRQILQPGSLQGTLHTVTYCISEEIAMSYEWISTEDYIWFIRFFQEPACV
;
A
#
# COMPACT_ATOMS: atom_id res chain seq x y z
N MET A 1 18.63 -40.36 57.77
CA MET A 1 18.52 -38.93 57.42
C MET A 1 19.63 -38.57 56.44
N TRP A 2 19.22 -38.01 55.30
CA TRP A 2 19.98 -37.16 54.37
C TRP A 2 20.94 -37.80 53.33
N ARG A 3 20.61 -37.47 52.07
CA ARG A 3 21.23 -37.79 50.78
C ARG A 3 22.51 -36.97 50.58
N CYS A 4 23.38 -37.41 49.67
CA CYS A 4 23.92 -36.53 48.62
C CYS A 4 24.49 -37.35 47.45
N TYR A 5 23.81 -37.23 46.31
CA TYR A 5 24.22 -37.70 44.98
C TYR A 5 25.12 -36.64 44.34
N ALA A 6 26.27 -37.02 43.77
CA ALA A 6 27.05 -36.16 42.88
C ALA A 6 26.76 -36.56 41.43
N ILE A 7 25.99 -35.71 40.75
CA ILE A 7 25.61 -35.86 39.34
C ILE A 7 26.74 -35.29 38.46
N LYS A 8 27.15 -36.08 37.46
CA LYS A 8 28.05 -35.69 36.37
C LYS A 8 27.37 -34.61 35.51
N ALA A 9 28.03 -33.47 35.31
CA ALA A 9 27.67 -32.52 34.25
C ALA A 9 28.52 -32.82 33.01
N LEU A 10 27.92 -33.52 32.04
CA LEU A 10 28.47 -33.69 30.70
C LEU A 10 27.88 -32.56 29.84
N ALA A 11 28.73 -31.63 29.40
CA ALA A 11 28.33 -30.56 28.50
C ALA A 11 28.08 -31.12 27.09
N ILE A 12 26.84 -31.05 26.61
CA ILE A 12 26.48 -31.33 25.22
C ILE A 12 26.35 -29.98 24.52
N LEU A 13 27.36 -29.62 23.72
CA LEU A 13 27.28 -28.55 22.73
C LEU A 13 26.53 -29.08 21.51
N GLY A 14 25.21 -28.87 21.49
CA GLY A 14 24.37 -29.11 20.32
C GLY A 14 24.42 -27.90 19.39
N LEU A 15 25.08 -28.06 18.24
CA LEU A 15 25.17 -27.08 17.16
C LEU A 15 23.79 -26.98 16.46
N SER A 16 23.00 -25.95 16.76
CA SER A 16 21.74 -25.66 16.07
C SER A 16 21.98 -24.74 14.88
N THR A 17 22.18 -25.32 13.70
CA THR A 17 22.13 -24.58 12.42
C THR A 17 20.68 -24.27 12.08
N PHE A 18 20.23 -23.05 12.38
CA PHE A 18 19.03 -22.47 11.79
C PHE A 18 19.33 -22.12 10.33
N LEU A 19 18.85 -22.95 9.40
CA LEU A 19 18.72 -22.57 7.99
C LEU A 19 17.54 -21.60 7.86
N VAL A 20 17.82 -20.30 7.98
CA VAL A 20 16.88 -19.26 7.56
C VAL A 20 17.01 -19.16 6.04
N THR A 21 16.21 -19.94 5.31
CA THR A 21 15.92 -19.65 3.90
C THR A 21 15.08 -18.38 3.86
N GLY A 22 15.75 -17.23 3.82
CA GLY A 22 15.13 -15.99 3.38
C GLY A 22 14.74 -16.18 1.93
N MET A 23 13.45 -16.41 1.68
CA MET A 23 12.89 -16.30 0.33
C MET A 23 13.10 -14.86 -0.11
N GLN A 24 14.14 -14.63 -0.92
CA GLN A 24 14.28 -13.41 -1.69
C GLN A 24 13.08 -13.38 -2.64
N SER A 25 12.07 -12.60 -2.27
CA SER A 25 10.97 -12.26 -3.16
C SER A 25 11.60 -11.48 -4.32
N SER A 26 11.80 -12.16 -5.45
CA SER A 26 12.18 -11.51 -6.69
C SER A 26 11.03 -10.58 -7.07
N ALA A 27 11.20 -9.29 -6.82
CA ALA A 27 10.26 -8.29 -7.29
C ALA A 27 10.15 -8.46 -8.82
N VAL A 28 9.00 -8.92 -9.30
CA VAL A 28 8.73 -9.02 -10.73
C VAL A 28 8.85 -7.61 -11.31
N SER A 29 9.80 -7.46 -12.23
CA SER A 29 10.02 -6.24 -13.02
C SER A 29 9.14 -6.35 -14.26
N GLY A 30 8.10 -5.54 -14.35
CA GLY A 30 7.13 -5.53 -15.43
C GLY A 30 5.87 -4.78 -15.02
N GLU A 31 5.06 -4.41 -16.00
CA GLU A 31 3.71 -3.90 -15.80
C GLU A 31 2.88 -4.93 -15.01
N ARG A 32 2.10 -4.45 -14.04
CA ARG A 32 1.30 -5.25 -13.12
C ARG A 32 -0.16 -4.88 -13.32
N SER A 33 -0.93 -5.83 -13.82
CA SER A 33 -2.37 -5.80 -13.65
C SER A 33 -2.64 -6.16 -12.18
N ILE A 34 -3.05 -5.20 -11.37
CA ILE A 34 -3.37 -5.43 -9.96
C ILE A 34 -4.85 -5.71 -9.79
N PHE A 35 -5.69 -4.89 -10.43
CA PHE A 35 -7.13 -4.98 -10.22
C PHE A 35 -7.70 -6.21 -10.93
N GLY A 36 -8.62 -6.91 -10.24
CA GLY A 36 -9.11 -8.23 -10.65
C GLY A 36 -8.19 -9.39 -10.28
N GLU A 37 -6.97 -9.15 -9.80
CA GLU A 37 -6.09 -10.26 -9.43
C GLU A 37 -6.51 -10.92 -8.10
N SER A 38 -6.16 -12.19 -7.98
CA SER A 38 -6.37 -12.96 -6.75
C SER A 38 -5.30 -12.64 -5.69
N PRO A 39 -5.53 -12.93 -4.39
CA PRO A 39 -4.52 -12.68 -3.37
C PRO A 39 -3.17 -13.37 -3.63
N PRO A 40 -3.10 -14.64 -4.06
CA PRO A 40 -1.83 -15.27 -4.45
C PRO A 40 -1.10 -14.57 -5.59
N ASP A 41 -1.81 -13.96 -6.55
CA ASP A 41 -1.20 -13.22 -7.64
C ASP A 41 -0.64 -11.88 -7.15
N ILE A 42 -1.36 -11.19 -6.26
CA ILE A 42 -0.88 -9.96 -5.60
C ILE A 42 0.38 -10.22 -4.75
N GLU A 43 0.46 -11.35 -4.06
CA GLU A 43 1.65 -11.75 -3.29
C GLU A 43 2.90 -11.92 -4.17
N ARG A 44 2.75 -12.25 -5.46
CA ARG A 44 3.90 -12.29 -6.40
C ARG A 44 4.49 -10.90 -6.65
N TYR A 45 3.69 -9.84 -6.50
CA TYR A 45 4.12 -8.46 -6.71
C TYR A 45 4.71 -7.84 -5.43
N PHE A 46 4.03 -8.02 -4.30
CA PHE A 46 4.35 -7.33 -3.05
C PHE A 46 4.99 -8.22 -1.98
N GLY A 47 5.15 -9.52 -2.24
CA GLY A 47 5.54 -10.51 -1.24
C GLY A 47 4.38 -10.90 -0.33
N GLN A 48 4.68 -11.67 0.72
CA GLN A 48 3.68 -12.13 1.68
C GLN A 48 3.09 -10.96 2.47
N TYR A 49 1.78 -10.99 2.67
CA TYR A 49 1.10 -10.03 3.53
C TYR A 49 1.48 -10.24 5.01
N TRP A 50 1.48 -9.15 5.77
CA TRP A 50 1.73 -9.13 7.21
C TRP A 50 0.46 -9.35 8.01
N THR A 51 -0.65 -8.77 7.55
CA THR A 51 -1.94 -8.86 8.24
C THR A 51 -3.08 -9.04 7.26
N ARG A 52 -4.17 -9.63 7.77
CA ARG A 52 -5.44 -9.84 7.07
C ARG A 52 -6.56 -9.31 7.96
N LEU A 53 -7.37 -8.41 7.43
CA LEU A 53 -8.62 -7.98 8.04
C LEU A 53 -9.79 -8.47 7.18
N THR A 54 -10.70 -9.22 7.79
CA THR A 54 -11.93 -9.68 7.13
C THR A 54 -13.11 -8.93 7.73
N LEU A 55 -13.83 -8.19 6.90
CA LEU A 55 -15.07 -7.51 7.26
C LEU A 55 -16.21 -8.21 6.50
N GLY A 56 -17.10 -8.89 7.24
CA GLY A 56 -18.31 -9.45 6.65
C GLY A 56 -19.34 -8.36 6.43
N HIS A 57 -19.90 -8.26 5.23
CA HIS A 57 -21.09 -7.43 4.99
C HIS A 57 -22.39 -8.23 5.06
N THR A 58 -23.46 -7.52 5.37
CA THR A 58 -24.83 -8.04 5.55
C THR A 58 -25.41 -8.71 4.30
N GLU A 59 -24.82 -8.47 3.13
CA GLU A 59 -25.30 -8.95 1.81
C GLU A 59 -24.49 -10.13 1.25
N GLY A 60 -23.64 -10.76 2.07
CA GLY A 60 -22.88 -11.96 1.69
C GLY A 60 -21.59 -11.69 0.91
N GLU A 61 -21.29 -10.43 0.58
CA GLU A 61 -20.00 -10.03 0.04
C GLU A 61 -18.91 -10.08 1.12
N LEU A 62 -17.80 -10.74 0.77
CA LEU A 62 -16.64 -10.86 1.65
C LEU A 62 -15.62 -9.77 1.29
N ASN A 63 -15.50 -8.78 2.18
CA ASN A 63 -14.48 -7.75 2.04
C ASN A 63 -13.24 -8.15 2.84
N VAL A 64 -12.13 -8.35 2.15
CA VAL A 64 -10.85 -8.71 2.77
C VAL A 64 -9.83 -7.63 2.47
N THR A 65 -9.08 -7.20 3.47
CA THR A 65 -7.92 -6.31 3.28
C THR A 65 -6.67 -7.06 3.69
N TYR A 66 -5.71 -7.19 2.78
CA TYR A 66 -4.37 -7.67 3.07
C TYR A 66 -3.41 -6.49 3.13
N THR A 67 -2.54 -6.47 4.14
CA THR A 67 -1.53 -5.42 4.29
C THR A 67 -0.13 -5.99 4.04
N TYR A 68 0.62 -5.31 3.20
CA TYR A 68 1.94 -5.69 2.71
C TYR A 68 3.01 -4.70 3.17
N SER A 69 4.27 -5.09 3.00
CA SER A 69 5.39 -4.16 3.15
C SER A 69 5.32 -3.07 2.09
N PRO A 70 5.48 -1.78 2.45
CA PRO A 70 5.48 -0.71 1.46
C PRO A 70 6.73 -0.74 0.54
N GLY A 71 7.76 -1.54 0.86
CA GLY A 71 8.93 -1.74 -0.01
C GLY A 71 9.52 -0.43 -0.54
N LYS A 72 9.59 -0.30 -1.88
CA LYS A 72 10.11 0.89 -2.59
C LYS A 72 9.31 2.16 -2.34
N ILE A 73 8.02 2.06 -1.99
CA ILE A 73 7.15 3.22 -1.77
C ILE A 73 7.65 4.06 -0.59
N ARG A 74 8.31 3.43 0.39
CA ARG A 74 8.81 4.11 1.59
C ARG A 74 9.76 5.27 1.30
N SER A 75 10.52 5.24 0.21
CA SER A 75 11.44 6.35 -0.13
C SER A 75 10.73 7.65 -0.53
N PHE A 76 9.43 7.61 -0.84
CA PHE A 76 8.67 8.82 -1.18
C PHE A 76 8.10 9.52 0.06
N PHE A 77 7.97 8.82 1.18
CA PHE A 77 7.37 9.31 2.42
C PHE A 77 8.43 9.40 3.52
N ASN A 78 9.19 10.50 3.51
CA ASN A 78 10.16 10.79 4.56
C ASN A 78 9.46 10.83 5.93
N ASN A 79 10.05 10.17 6.94
CA ASN A 79 9.55 10.11 8.32
C ASN A 79 8.22 9.36 8.54
N ALA A 80 7.73 8.58 7.57
CA ALA A 80 6.58 7.71 7.77
C ALA A 80 7.01 6.36 8.39
N GLU A 81 7.13 6.31 9.72
CA GLU A 81 7.61 5.11 10.43
C GLU A 81 6.68 3.90 10.17
N ASP A 82 5.37 4.10 10.27
CA ASP A 82 4.34 3.07 10.13
C ASP A 82 3.60 3.10 8.78
N LEU A 83 4.34 3.34 7.69
CA LEU A 83 3.80 3.27 6.33
C LEU A 83 3.32 1.84 5.98
N ARG A 84 2.09 1.73 5.49
CA ARG A 84 1.43 0.49 5.07
C ARG A 84 0.97 0.57 3.62
N LEU A 85 1.07 -0.56 2.92
CA LEU A 85 0.43 -0.81 1.63
C LEU A 85 -0.68 -1.84 1.84
N SER A 86 -1.94 -1.45 1.68
CA SER A 86 -3.07 -2.37 1.80
C SER A 86 -3.74 -2.59 0.45
N VAL A 87 -4.13 -3.84 0.16
CA VAL A 87 -4.94 -4.18 -1.01
C VAL A 87 -6.28 -4.71 -0.50
N GLY A 88 -7.36 -4.09 -0.97
CA GLY A 88 -8.74 -4.47 -0.66
C GLY A 88 -9.29 -5.41 -1.74
N PHE A 89 -10.01 -6.44 -1.31
CA PHE A 89 -10.59 -7.48 -2.14
C PHE A 89 -12.09 -7.58 -1.89
N ILE A 90 -12.84 -7.77 -2.98
CA ILE A 90 -14.25 -8.15 -2.96
C ILE A 90 -14.33 -9.48 -3.70
N ASN A 91 -14.89 -10.51 -3.06
CA ASN A 91 -15.02 -11.85 -3.67
C ASN A 91 -13.70 -12.39 -4.24
N ASP A 92 -12.60 -12.25 -3.48
CA ASP A 92 -11.23 -12.66 -3.84
C ASP A 92 -10.67 -11.98 -5.10
N GLN A 93 -11.17 -10.80 -5.46
CA GLN A 93 -10.65 -9.98 -6.55
C GLN A 93 -10.17 -8.63 -5.99
N ALA A 94 -8.95 -8.22 -6.31
CA ALA A 94 -8.40 -6.94 -5.87
C ALA A 94 -9.17 -5.77 -6.52
N VAL A 95 -9.67 -4.85 -5.70
CA VAL A 95 -10.48 -3.70 -6.16
C VAL A 95 -9.87 -2.35 -5.78
N SER A 96 -8.94 -2.33 -4.82
CA SER A 96 -8.27 -1.09 -4.44
C SER A 96 -6.91 -1.33 -3.81
N VAL A 97 -6.02 -0.36 -3.97
CA VAL A 97 -4.72 -0.29 -3.30
C VAL A 97 -4.67 0.99 -2.50
N ARG A 98 -4.26 0.93 -1.23
CA ARG A 98 -4.20 2.06 -0.31
C ARG A 98 -2.83 2.17 0.36
N ILE A 99 -2.27 3.37 0.34
CA ILE A 99 -1.06 3.76 1.05
C ILE A 99 -1.50 4.67 2.20
N HIS A 100 -1.17 4.30 3.43
CA HIS A 100 -1.53 5.06 4.64
C HIS A 100 -0.51 4.83 5.75
N GLN A 101 -0.50 5.69 6.75
CA GLN A 101 0.25 5.52 7.99
C GLN A 101 -0.73 5.21 9.12
N ASP A 102 -0.41 4.22 9.95
CA ASP A 102 -1.27 3.89 11.09
C ASP A 102 -1.25 5.04 12.11
N GLY A 103 -2.43 5.56 12.45
CA GLY A 103 -2.59 6.59 13.49
C GLY A 103 -2.09 8.00 13.15
N ALA A 104 -1.56 8.24 11.94
CA ALA A 104 -1.08 9.54 11.49
C ALA A 104 -1.19 9.71 9.96
N GLY A 105 -1.07 10.95 9.48
CA GLY A 105 -0.87 11.25 8.06
C GLY A 105 0.61 11.37 7.69
N PHE A 106 0.90 11.39 6.40
CA PHE A 106 2.23 11.68 5.87
C PHE A 106 2.44 13.17 5.73
N ASN A 107 3.60 13.65 6.20
CA ASN A 107 4.07 14.99 5.86
C ASN A 107 4.65 14.98 4.45
N ILE A 108 3.90 15.57 3.52
CA ILE A 108 4.39 15.86 2.19
C ILE A 108 4.18 17.38 2.00
N PRO A 109 5.22 18.13 1.62
CA PRO A 109 5.07 19.57 1.39
C PRO A 109 4.00 19.89 0.34
N LEU A 110 3.22 20.96 0.56
CA LEU A 110 2.12 21.39 -0.29
C LEU A 110 2.50 21.55 -1.77
N GLU A 111 3.74 21.96 -2.03
CA GLU A 111 4.27 22.16 -3.38
C GLU A 111 4.41 20.85 -4.18
N ARG A 112 4.37 19.71 -3.49
CA ARG A 112 4.30 18.37 -4.13
C ARG A 112 2.86 17.91 -4.39
N PHE A 113 1.85 18.62 -3.87
CA PHE A 113 0.42 18.30 -4.09
C PHE A 113 -0.20 19.12 -5.21
N GLU A 114 0.20 20.39 -5.36
CA GLU A 114 -0.43 21.25 -6.35
C GLU A 114 -0.08 20.81 -7.77
N PRO A 115 -1.09 20.66 -8.66
CA PRO A 115 -0.88 20.59 -10.11
C PRO A 115 -0.22 21.88 -10.58
N SER A 116 1.10 21.90 -10.63
CA SER A 116 1.85 22.91 -11.35
C SER A 116 2.73 22.19 -12.37
N ASP A 117 3.03 22.84 -13.49
CA ASP A 117 3.86 22.28 -14.56
C ASP A 117 5.28 21.85 -14.11
N HIS A 118 5.63 22.11 -12.84
CA HIS A 118 6.95 21.92 -12.26
C HIS A 118 6.97 21.07 -10.97
N SER A 119 5.83 20.59 -10.47
CA SER A 119 5.82 19.76 -9.25
C SER A 119 6.22 18.32 -9.56
N MET A 120 7.22 17.81 -8.84
CA MET A 120 7.51 16.37 -8.79
C MET A 120 6.24 15.66 -8.32
N ASN A 121 5.57 14.95 -9.22
CA ASN A 121 4.29 14.34 -8.92
C ASN A 121 4.50 13.03 -8.16
N ILE A 122 4.61 13.13 -6.84
CA ILE A 122 4.71 11.99 -5.92
C ILE A 122 3.65 10.92 -6.21
N PHE A 123 2.47 11.31 -6.67
CA PHE A 123 1.39 10.39 -7.03
C PHE A 123 1.75 9.49 -8.21
N ASP A 124 2.43 10.01 -9.23
CA ASP A 124 2.89 9.22 -10.37
C ASP A 124 4.03 8.27 -9.95
N ASP A 125 4.93 8.71 -9.06
CA ASP A 125 6.03 7.88 -8.54
C ASP A 125 5.51 6.71 -7.69
N VAL A 126 4.48 6.99 -6.88
CA VAL A 126 3.78 5.98 -6.09
C VAL A 126 3.02 5.03 -7.01
N PHE A 127 2.33 5.54 -8.03
CA PHE A 127 1.66 4.73 -9.04
C PHE A 127 2.65 3.79 -9.72
N GLU A 128 3.76 4.31 -10.25
CA GLU A 128 4.76 3.51 -10.94
C GLU A 128 5.38 2.44 -10.05
N SER A 129 5.57 2.72 -8.77
CA SER A 129 6.09 1.75 -7.81
C SER A 129 5.11 0.60 -7.55
N ILE A 130 3.81 0.87 -7.65
CA ILE A 130 2.73 -0.10 -7.46
C ILE A 130 2.49 -0.90 -8.73
N PHE A 131 2.29 -0.23 -9.86
CA PHE A 131 1.86 -0.84 -11.13
C PHE A 131 3.02 -1.21 -12.05
N GLY A 132 4.24 -0.75 -11.80
CA GLY A 132 5.42 -1.08 -12.60
C GLY A 132 5.54 -0.32 -13.92
N TYR A 133 4.66 0.67 -14.17
CA TYR A 133 4.73 1.57 -15.33
C TYR A 133 4.33 3.00 -14.94
N ARG A 134 4.82 3.99 -15.69
CA ARG A 134 4.47 5.40 -15.48
C ARG A 134 3.06 5.69 -15.99
N PRO A 135 2.23 6.49 -15.29
CA PRO A 135 0.92 6.85 -15.82
C PRO A 135 1.05 7.59 -17.16
N PRO A 136 0.10 7.39 -18.10
CA PRO A 136 0.16 7.97 -19.43
C PRO A 136 -0.22 9.45 -19.40
N VAL A 137 0.73 10.35 -19.10
CA VAL A 137 0.49 11.79 -18.92
C VAL A 137 -0.05 12.52 -20.16
N THR A 138 0.08 11.94 -21.35
CA THR A 138 -0.49 12.46 -22.60
C THR A 138 -1.92 11.98 -22.86
N SER A 139 -2.44 11.09 -22.02
CA SER A 139 -3.82 10.59 -22.13
C SER A 139 -4.82 11.71 -21.81
N PRO A 140 -5.94 11.81 -22.55
CA PRO A 140 -6.98 12.81 -22.28
C PRO A 140 -7.62 12.67 -20.90
N VAL A 141 -7.58 11.47 -20.30
CA VAL A 141 -8.14 11.24 -18.97
C VAL A 141 -7.16 11.59 -17.84
N TYR A 142 -5.87 11.79 -18.14
CA TYR A 142 -4.88 12.05 -17.10
C TYR A 142 -5.23 13.34 -16.32
N ARG A 143 -5.37 13.20 -15.00
CA ARG A 143 -5.81 14.24 -14.06
C ARG A 143 -7.22 14.79 -14.30
N GLN A 144 -8.07 14.08 -15.04
CA GLN A 144 -9.49 14.41 -15.12
C GLN A 144 -10.13 14.26 -13.74
N ILE A 145 -10.63 15.37 -13.18
CA ILE A 145 -11.27 15.38 -11.85
C ILE A 145 -12.64 14.69 -11.96
N LEU A 146 -12.86 13.67 -11.14
CA LEU A 146 -14.10 12.88 -11.11
C LEU A 146 -15.08 13.38 -10.06
N GLN A 147 -14.54 13.81 -8.92
CA GLN A 147 -15.30 14.47 -7.88
C GLN A 147 -14.55 15.76 -7.53
N PRO A 148 -15.13 16.95 -7.77
CA PRO A 148 -14.56 18.18 -7.25
C PRO A 148 -14.52 18.02 -5.72
N GLY A 149 -13.36 18.28 -5.12
CA GLY A 149 -13.11 17.83 -3.77
C GLY A 149 -14.20 18.26 -2.77
N SER A 150 -14.57 17.36 -1.87
CA SER A 150 -15.44 17.72 -0.74
C SER A 150 -14.60 18.55 0.22
N LEU A 151 -14.69 19.89 0.11
CA LEU A 151 -14.03 20.83 1.00
C LEU A 151 -14.87 21.05 2.27
N GLN A 152 -15.13 19.98 3.04
CA GLN A 152 -15.88 20.09 4.29
C GLN A 152 -14.93 20.23 5.48
N GLY A 153 -14.81 21.46 5.98
CA GLY A 153 -13.98 21.76 7.14
C GLY A 153 -12.49 21.70 6.81
N THR A 154 -11.72 20.99 7.63
CA THR A 154 -10.25 20.89 7.51
C THR A 154 -9.81 19.66 6.73
N LEU A 155 -10.73 18.73 6.44
CA LEU A 155 -10.48 17.50 5.71
C LEU A 155 -10.93 17.66 4.25
N HIS A 156 -10.04 17.36 3.33
CA HIS A 156 -10.28 17.55 1.91
C HIS A 156 -9.95 16.25 1.18
N THR A 157 -10.85 15.82 0.29
CA THR A 157 -10.61 14.66 -0.58
C THR A 157 -10.60 15.11 -2.02
N VAL A 158 -9.61 14.66 -2.79
CA VAL A 158 -9.56 14.89 -4.25
C VAL A 158 -9.51 13.54 -4.94
N THR A 159 -10.28 13.39 -6.01
CA THR A 159 -10.32 12.17 -6.83
C THR A 159 -10.23 12.53 -8.30
N TYR A 160 -9.26 11.94 -9.00
CA TYR A 160 -9.05 12.14 -10.43
C TYR A 160 -8.58 10.86 -11.12
N CYS A 161 -8.73 10.80 -12.45
CA CYS A 161 -8.22 9.72 -13.29
C CYS A 161 -6.70 9.80 -13.45
N ILE A 162 -5.96 8.75 -13.11
CA ILE A 162 -4.50 8.72 -13.26
C ILE A 162 -4.05 7.88 -14.46
N SER A 163 -4.88 6.92 -14.87
CA SER A 163 -4.72 6.12 -16.09
C SER A 163 -6.11 5.73 -16.59
N GLU A 164 -6.19 5.15 -17.79
CA GLU A 164 -7.41 4.51 -18.28
C GLU A 164 -7.92 3.50 -17.24
N GLU A 165 -9.21 3.56 -16.94
CA GLU A 165 -9.93 2.75 -15.94
C GLU A 165 -9.39 2.81 -14.50
N ILE A 166 -8.42 3.68 -14.19
CA ILE A 166 -7.82 3.79 -12.86
C ILE A 166 -7.95 5.22 -12.33
N ALA A 167 -8.68 5.36 -11.23
CA ALA A 167 -8.72 6.59 -10.46
C ALA A 167 -7.74 6.53 -9.30
N MET A 168 -7.28 7.72 -8.90
CA MET A 168 -6.58 7.94 -7.66
C MET A 168 -7.36 8.94 -6.81
N SER A 169 -7.47 8.63 -5.53
CA SER A 169 -8.00 9.52 -4.50
C SER A 169 -6.96 9.73 -3.42
N TYR A 170 -6.84 10.95 -2.92
CA TYR A 170 -6.08 11.25 -1.71
C TYR A 170 -6.87 12.18 -0.80
N GLU A 171 -6.63 12.03 0.49
CA GLU A 171 -7.25 12.84 1.53
C GLU A 171 -6.17 13.61 2.27
N TRP A 172 -6.38 14.91 2.49
CA TRP A 172 -5.43 15.78 3.17
C TRP A 172 -6.11 16.70 4.19
N ILE A 173 -5.35 17.08 5.21
CA ILE A 173 -5.81 17.93 6.31
C ILE A 173 -5.13 19.30 6.18
N SER A 174 -5.90 20.36 5.91
CA SER A 174 -5.35 21.69 5.59
C SER A 174 -4.82 22.50 6.77
N THR A 175 -5.01 22.03 8.00
CA THR A 175 -4.47 22.69 9.20
C THR A 175 -3.09 22.19 9.58
N GLU A 176 -2.71 21.00 9.11
CA GLU A 176 -1.43 20.35 9.44
C GLU A 176 -0.59 20.03 8.20
N ASP A 177 -1.14 20.25 7.00
CA ASP A 177 -0.51 19.97 5.70
C ASP A 177 -0.08 18.50 5.54
N TYR A 178 -0.92 17.55 5.99
CA TYR A 178 -0.67 16.11 5.90
C TYR A 178 -1.65 15.38 4.99
N ILE A 179 -1.15 14.36 4.26
CA ILE A 179 -2.00 13.39 3.56
C ILE A 179 -2.34 12.25 4.50
N TRP A 180 -3.63 11.97 4.69
CA TRP A 180 -4.09 10.85 5.48
C TRP A 180 -3.91 9.51 4.74
N PHE A 181 -4.23 9.47 3.45
CA PHE A 181 -3.98 8.32 2.59
C PHE A 181 -3.94 8.67 1.11
N ILE A 182 -3.38 7.75 0.32
CA ILE A 182 -3.50 7.69 -1.13
C ILE A 182 -4.16 6.37 -1.47
N ARG A 183 -5.13 6.36 -2.38
CA ARG A 183 -5.87 5.18 -2.82
C ARG A 183 -5.98 5.13 -4.33
N PHE A 184 -5.70 3.98 -4.91
CA PHE A 184 -5.98 3.65 -6.32
C PHE A 184 -7.11 2.64 -6.39
N PHE A 185 -7.99 2.77 -7.38
CA PHE A 185 -9.13 1.86 -7.58
C PHE A 185 -9.60 1.90 -9.03
N GLN A 186 -10.31 0.85 -9.46
CA GLN A 186 -10.94 0.83 -10.78
C GLN A 186 -12.08 1.83 -10.85
N GLU A 187 -12.11 2.60 -11.93
CA GLU A 187 -13.12 3.63 -12.16
C GLU A 187 -13.48 3.68 -13.65
N PRO A 188 -14.63 3.10 -14.05
CA PRO A 188 -15.07 3.07 -15.45
C PRO A 188 -15.28 4.45 -16.09
N ALA A 189 -15.39 5.51 -15.29
CA ALA A 189 -15.48 6.88 -15.81
C ALA A 189 -14.15 7.42 -16.38
N CYS A 190 -13.03 6.73 -16.17
CA CYS A 190 -11.71 7.10 -16.70
C CYS A 190 -11.49 6.51 -18.11
N VAL A 191 -12.20 7.03 -19.11
CA VAL A 191 -12.14 6.60 -20.53
C VAL A 191 -12.01 7.76 -21.51
#